data_AF-A0A7T5UT74-F1
#
_entry.id   AF-A0A7T5UT74-F1
#
_cell.length_a   1.000
_cell.length_b   1.000
_cell.length_c   1.000
_cell.angle_alpha   90.00
_cell.angle_beta   90.00
_cell.angle_gamma   90.00
#
_symmetry.space_group_name_H-M   'P 1'
#
loop_
_entity.id
_entity.type
_entity.pdbx_description
1 polymer ?
#
loop_
_entity_poly.entity_id
_entity_poly.type
_entity_poly.pdbx_seq_one_letter_code
_entity_poly.pdbx_strand_id
1 'polypeptide(L)'
;MIQGELDAITSRFWEMRHERRDVEAYERYLDIFRLHSDGKSDAQVGRMLHMNNVGKYLKGQKRPFLATMASWAERLGQPREGWQWLPLSLRPRGTPGDEWIQVPTEVRYFRDISNVLNQLRPKDVSPEELSDFGFSSRSGMENEKALLFGFFLGATIGDAGKHTKGESHFESKSISLMLSMAKPNSLRFGEFATLSVRASLGLAMHRIADSPMSTGRYSKAACFQWLTPSSPLLAWVFHVCLGLKKGELTTYDALRMPWLLNSPARFKVAVLQGVCESDGWVDAAADTACFVSSPNTTLFSRLLERLNTPYRVDRQKLVEVTRIPTSYAAGLCLFNSRIRSVYYRQLSCMSKATRLPERVRLRSEVVGWIQELAAHNGRISEICLALATKYHIKVAGNTVRRYTQFL
;
A
#
# COMPACT_ATOMS: atom_id res chain seq x y z
N MET A 1 33.35 22.57 -13.25
CA MET A 1 32.22 23.25 -13.92
C MET A 1 31.06 22.28 -14.11
N ILE A 2 31.29 21.13 -14.75
CA ILE A 2 30.26 20.12 -15.05
C ILE A 2 29.58 19.55 -13.79
N GLN A 3 30.33 19.27 -12.71
CA GLN A 3 29.72 18.73 -11.48
C GLN A 3 28.64 19.65 -10.89
N GLY A 4 28.86 20.96 -10.83
CA GLY A 4 27.87 21.90 -10.29
C GLY A 4 26.60 22.00 -11.15
N GLU A 5 26.74 21.86 -12.47
CA GLU A 5 25.61 21.79 -13.39
C GLU A 5 24.84 20.48 -13.23
N LEU A 6 25.56 19.35 -13.09
CA LEU A 6 24.95 18.05 -12.83
C LEU A 6 24.23 18.01 -11.49
N ASP A 7 24.80 18.59 -10.44
CA ASP A 7 24.15 18.70 -9.13
C ASP A 7 22.88 19.55 -9.23
N ALA A 8 22.91 20.64 -10.00
CA ALA A 8 21.76 21.50 -10.25
C ALA A 8 20.64 20.84 -11.08
N ILE A 9 20.99 19.89 -11.97
CA ILE A 9 20.02 19.08 -12.72
C ILE A 9 19.46 17.98 -11.82
N THR A 10 20.34 17.18 -11.22
CA THR A 10 20.00 15.96 -10.47
C THR A 10 19.14 16.27 -9.25
N SER A 11 19.42 17.36 -8.53
CA SER A 11 18.66 17.79 -7.35
C SER A 11 17.18 18.12 -7.63
N ARG A 12 16.79 18.37 -8.89
CA ARG A 12 15.40 18.64 -9.27
C ARG A 12 14.56 17.38 -9.40
N PHE A 13 15.17 16.20 -9.48
CA PHE A 13 14.50 14.94 -9.76
C PHE A 13 14.59 13.99 -8.56
N TRP A 14 13.46 13.39 -8.20
CA TRP A 14 13.37 12.55 -7.03
C TRP A 14 14.15 11.23 -7.22
N GLU A 15 15.12 10.97 -6.33
CA GLU A 15 15.99 9.77 -6.30
C GLU A 15 16.59 9.41 -7.67
N MET A 16 16.90 10.43 -8.48
CA MET A 16 17.60 10.22 -9.74
C MET A 16 19.06 9.87 -9.49
N ARG A 17 19.52 8.76 -10.06
CA ARG A 17 20.90 8.28 -9.97
C ARG A 17 21.56 8.28 -11.34
N HIS A 18 22.84 8.59 -11.34
CA HIS A 18 23.70 8.48 -12.51
C HIS A 18 25.01 7.82 -12.10
N GLU A 19 25.61 7.13 -13.05
CA GLU A 19 26.90 6.47 -12.91
C GLU A 19 27.99 7.29 -13.59
N ARG A 20 29.26 6.96 -13.32
CA ARG A 20 30.41 7.59 -13.97
C ARG A 20 30.31 7.54 -15.51
N ARG A 21 29.82 6.41 -16.06
CA ARG A 21 29.62 6.25 -17.51
C ARG A 21 28.63 7.25 -18.10
N ASP A 22 27.66 7.72 -17.31
CA ASP A 22 26.66 8.69 -17.77
C ASP A 22 27.30 10.08 -17.87
N VAL A 23 28.16 10.43 -16.92
CA VAL A 23 28.95 11.67 -16.93
C VAL A 23 29.88 11.68 -18.14
N GLU A 24 30.66 10.62 -18.36
CA GLU A 24 31.56 10.49 -19.51
C GLU A 24 30.80 10.51 -20.86
N ALA A 25 29.59 9.97 -20.90
CA ALA A 25 28.73 10.05 -22.08
C ALA A 25 28.18 11.47 -22.31
N TYR A 26 27.90 12.20 -21.24
CA TYR A 26 27.43 13.58 -21.29
C TYR A 26 28.54 14.56 -21.70
N GLU A 27 29.74 14.43 -21.14
CA GLU A 27 30.92 15.21 -21.53
C GLU A 27 31.22 15.05 -23.02
N ARG A 28 31.28 13.80 -23.50
CA ARG A 28 31.44 13.53 -24.94
C ARG A 28 30.32 14.13 -25.78
N TYR A 29 29.10 14.16 -25.25
CA TYR A 29 27.98 14.78 -25.95
C TYR A 29 28.16 16.30 -26.08
N LEU A 30 28.63 16.98 -25.03
CA LEU A 30 28.94 18.41 -25.10
C LEU A 30 30.10 18.69 -26.05
N ASP A 31 31.14 17.85 -26.03
CA ASP A 31 32.29 17.97 -26.95
C ASP A 31 31.90 17.82 -28.42
N ILE A 32 30.89 16.99 -28.75
CA ILE A 32 30.34 16.89 -30.11
C ILE A 32 29.87 18.27 -30.59
N PHE A 33 29.07 18.98 -29.78
CA PHE A 33 28.54 20.29 -30.17
C PHE A 33 29.64 21.34 -30.23
N ARG A 34 30.59 21.31 -29.29
CA ARG A 34 31.73 22.24 -29.28
C ARG A 34 32.62 22.09 -30.52
N LEU A 35 33.03 20.85 -30.84
CA LEU A 35 33.87 20.61 -32.02
C LEU A 35 33.12 20.91 -33.32
N HIS A 36 31.81 20.65 -33.37
CA HIS A 36 31.00 21.02 -34.53
C HIS A 36 30.83 22.54 -34.66
N SER A 37 30.67 23.28 -33.55
CA SER A 37 30.65 24.76 -33.60
C SER A 37 31.99 25.36 -34.04
N ASP A 38 33.10 24.65 -33.78
CA ASP A 38 34.44 25.01 -34.26
C ASP A 38 34.67 24.64 -35.74
N GLY A 39 33.60 24.27 -36.48
CA GLY A 39 33.63 23.99 -37.91
C GLY A 39 34.15 22.59 -38.29
N LYS A 40 34.29 21.67 -37.33
CA LYS A 40 34.71 20.29 -37.62
C LYS A 40 33.56 19.49 -38.24
N SER A 41 33.86 18.69 -39.28
CA SER A 41 32.87 17.79 -39.87
C SER A 41 32.58 16.57 -38.98
N ASP A 42 31.41 15.93 -39.15
CA ASP A 42 31.02 14.72 -38.42
C ASP A 42 32.11 13.64 -38.38
N ALA A 43 32.84 13.44 -39.49
CA ALA A 43 33.92 12.47 -39.59
C ALA A 43 35.16 12.89 -38.79
N GLN A 44 35.47 14.19 -38.73
CA GLN A 44 36.56 14.71 -37.90
C GLN A 44 36.23 14.58 -36.41
N VAL A 45 35.03 15.02 -36.01
CA VAL A 45 34.54 14.86 -34.63
C VAL A 45 34.54 13.39 -34.22
N GLY A 46 34.07 12.51 -35.11
CA GLY A 46 34.02 11.08 -34.86
C GLY A 46 35.41 10.45 -34.63
N ARG A 47 36.42 10.88 -35.39
CA ARG A 47 37.82 10.45 -35.17
C ARG A 47 38.38 10.99 -33.84
N MET A 48 38.11 12.25 -33.50
CA MET A 48 38.63 12.88 -32.29
C MET A 48 38.02 12.30 -31.00
N LEU A 49 36.74 11.94 -31.02
CA LEU A 49 36.02 11.40 -29.85
C LEU A 49 35.92 9.87 -29.85
N HIS A 50 36.49 9.20 -30.86
CA HIS A 50 36.37 7.76 -31.07
C HIS A 50 34.90 7.29 -31.16
N MET A 51 34.10 7.98 -31.98
CA MET A 51 32.66 7.75 -32.13
C MET A 51 32.24 7.63 -33.60
N ASN A 52 31.41 6.62 -33.90
CA ASN A 52 30.98 6.33 -35.28
C ASN A 52 29.57 6.88 -35.60
N ASN A 53 28.96 7.63 -34.67
CA ASN A 53 27.55 8.01 -34.70
C ASN A 53 27.29 9.48 -34.34
N VAL A 54 28.27 10.36 -34.57
CA VAL A 54 28.19 11.81 -34.28
C VAL A 54 26.93 12.44 -34.88
N GLY A 55 26.66 12.21 -36.16
CA GLY A 55 25.47 12.77 -36.83
C GLY A 55 24.13 12.37 -36.19
N LYS A 56 24.04 11.24 -35.47
CA LYS A 56 22.82 10.87 -34.73
C LYS A 56 22.61 11.75 -33.49
N TYR A 57 23.68 12.18 -32.83
CA TYR A 57 23.59 13.09 -31.69
C TYR A 57 23.23 14.51 -32.15
N LEU A 58 23.86 14.99 -33.22
CA LEU A 58 23.58 16.32 -33.81
C LEU A 58 22.14 16.42 -34.32
N LYS A 59 21.61 15.36 -34.94
CA LYS A 59 20.21 15.28 -35.38
C LYS A 59 19.22 15.03 -34.23
N GLY A 60 19.69 14.93 -32.98
CA GLY A 60 18.85 14.65 -31.81
C GLY A 60 18.28 13.23 -31.74
N GLN A 61 18.67 12.33 -32.64
CA GLN A 61 18.21 10.94 -32.68
C GLN A 61 18.79 10.07 -31.56
N LYS A 62 19.89 10.52 -30.96
CA LYS A 62 20.52 9.87 -29.80
C LYS A 62 20.90 10.94 -28.78
N ARG A 63 20.58 10.70 -27.51
CA ARG A 63 20.94 11.57 -26.39
C ARG A 63 21.37 10.72 -25.20
N PRO A 64 22.48 11.06 -24.51
CA PRO A 64 22.81 10.45 -23.23
C PRO A 64 21.71 10.70 -22.19
N PHE A 65 21.71 9.90 -21.13
CA PHE A 65 20.74 10.04 -20.04
C PHE A 65 20.78 11.45 -19.43
N LEU A 66 21.95 11.95 -19.03
CA LEU A 66 22.08 13.28 -18.41
C LEU A 66 21.67 14.42 -19.35
N ALA A 67 21.94 14.32 -20.67
CA ALA A 67 21.44 15.29 -21.65
C ALA A 67 19.90 15.26 -21.75
N THR A 68 19.31 14.07 -21.63
CA THR A 68 17.86 13.90 -21.60
C THR A 68 17.28 14.54 -20.33
N MET A 69 17.94 14.38 -19.19
CA MET A 69 17.53 14.98 -17.92
C MET A 69 17.69 16.50 -17.89
N ALA A 70 18.75 17.04 -18.49
CA ALA A 70 18.93 18.48 -18.69
C ALA A 70 17.77 19.08 -19.49
N SER A 71 17.42 18.44 -20.62
CA SER A 71 16.29 18.86 -21.45
C SER A 71 14.95 18.80 -20.71
N TRP A 72 14.75 17.79 -19.84
CA TRP A 72 13.59 17.74 -18.96
C TRP A 72 13.62 18.84 -17.90
N ALA A 73 14.77 19.15 -17.31
CA ALA A 73 14.89 20.19 -16.30
C ALA A 73 14.58 21.59 -16.86
N GLU A 74 14.94 21.85 -18.12
CA GLU A 74 14.57 23.06 -18.84
C GLU A 74 13.06 23.09 -19.12
N ARG A 75 12.50 22.00 -19.65
CA ARG A 75 11.08 21.91 -20.02
C ARG A 75 10.14 22.03 -18.82
N LEU A 76 10.46 21.35 -17.73
CA LEU A 76 9.64 21.29 -16.53
C LEU A 76 9.84 22.50 -15.62
N GLY A 77 10.99 23.18 -15.73
CA GLY A 77 11.37 24.27 -14.85
C GLY A 77 11.69 23.80 -13.43
N GLN A 78 11.80 24.76 -12.51
CA GLN A 78 12.09 24.47 -11.11
C GLN A 78 10.86 23.86 -10.41
N PRO A 79 11.02 22.76 -9.66
CA PRO A 79 9.95 22.28 -8.80
C PRO A 79 9.70 23.27 -7.66
N ARG A 80 8.57 23.11 -6.95
CA ARG A 80 8.28 23.88 -5.74
C ARG A 80 9.36 23.61 -4.67
N GLU A 81 9.56 24.57 -3.77
CA GLU A 81 10.49 24.39 -2.64
C GLU A 81 10.10 23.17 -1.80
N GLY A 82 11.06 22.26 -1.57
CA GLY A 82 10.84 20.98 -0.88
C GLY A 82 10.18 19.89 -1.74
N TRP A 83 10.04 20.12 -3.06
CA TRP A 83 9.47 19.18 -4.02
C TRP A 83 10.48 18.86 -5.12
N GLN A 84 10.26 17.73 -5.79
CA GLN A 84 11.06 17.26 -6.90
C GLN A 84 10.16 16.66 -7.99
N TRP A 85 10.67 16.63 -9.21
CA TRP A 85 10.00 15.99 -10.34
C TRP A 85 10.17 14.47 -10.29
N LEU A 86 9.07 13.75 -10.51
CA LEU A 86 9.01 12.30 -10.56
C LEU A 86 8.36 11.84 -11.87
N PRO A 87 8.99 10.94 -12.63
CA PRO A 87 8.37 10.38 -13.82
C PRO A 87 7.36 9.29 -13.42
N LEU A 88 6.17 9.29 -14.02
CA LEU A 88 5.14 8.29 -13.72
C LEU A 88 5.45 6.92 -14.33
N SER A 89 6.22 6.89 -15.42
CA SER A 89 6.61 5.67 -16.12
C SER A 89 8.08 5.73 -16.56
N LEU A 90 8.69 4.55 -16.66
CA LEU A 90 10.03 4.38 -17.22
C LEU A 90 9.94 3.54 -18.50
N ARG A 91 10.66 3.97 -19.52
CA ARG A 91 10.92 3.22 -20.75
C ARG A 91 12.03 2.18 -20.49
N PRO A 92 12.27 1.22 -21.39
CA PRO A 92 13.38 0.29 -21.26
C PRO A 92 14.70 1.02 -20.98
N ARG A 93 15.55 0.43 -20.12
CA ARG A 93 16.81 1.02 -19.62
C ARG A 93 16.66 2.20 -18.65
N GLY A 94 15.46 2.44 -18.12
CA GLY A 94 15.26 3.42 -17.04
C GLY A 94 15.13 4.87 -17.51
N THR A 95 15.02 5.12 -18.83
CA THR A 95 14.74 6.46 -19.35
C THR A 95 13.33 6.88 -18.95
N PRO A 96 13.11 8.10 -18.43
CA PRO A 96 11.78 8.54 -18.05
C PRO A 96 10.82 8.66 -19.25
N GLY A 97 9.54 8.41 -18.99
CA GLY A 97 8.45 8.71 -19.91
C GLY A 97 8.14 10.20 -20.00
N ASP A 98 7.04 10.52 -20.68
CA ASP A 98 6.64 11.92 -20.95
C ASP A 98 5.79 12.54 -19.83
N GLU A 99 5.24 11.70 -18.94
CA GLU A 99 4.37 12.12 -17.85
C GLU A 99 5.15 12.30 -16.56
N TRP A 100 5.04 13.51 -15.98
CA TRP A 100 5.75 13.92 -14.78
C TRP A 100 4.79 14.53 -13.78
N ILE A 101 5.09 14.32 -12.50
CA ILE A 101 4.42 14.98 -11.38
C ILE A 101 5.47 15.59 -10.46
N GLN A 102 5.05 16.55 -9.64
CA GLN A 102 5.84 16.99 -8.50
C GLN A 102 5.46 16.15 -7.29
N VAL A 103 6.48 15.70 -6.55
CA VAL A 103 6.34 15.02 -5.27
C VAL A 103 7.18 15.70 -4.19
N PRO A 104 6.71 15.74 -2.93
CA PRO A 104 7.50 16.29 -1.85
C PRO A 104 8.65 15.31 -1.52
N THR A 105 9.78 15.85 -1.05
CA THR A 105 10.89 15.04 -0.53
C THR A 105 10.56 14.41 0.82
N GLU A 106 9.65 15.02 1.56
CA GLU A 106 9.10 14.53 2.83
C GLU A 106 7.63 14.92 2.97
N VAL A 107 6.80 14.05 3.56
CA VAL A 107 5.40 14.38 3.86
C VAL A 107 5.34 15.06 5.23
N ARG A 108 5.04 16.36 5.25
CA ARG A 108 4.86 17.11 6.50
C ARG A 108 3.39 17.11 6.92
N TYR A 109 2.50 17.24 5.95
CA TYR A 109 1.06 17.35 6.17
C TYR A 109 0.26 16.50 5.19
N PHE A 110 -0.98 16.17 5.57
CA PHE A 110 -1.92 15.47 4.68
C PHE A 110 -2.18 16.21 3.36
N ARG A 111 -2.04 17.54 3.34
CA ARG A 111 -2.15 18.35 2.12
C ARG A 111 -1.10 17.97 1.07
N ASP A 112 0.09 17.55 1.48
CA ASP A 112 1.15 17.14 0.54
C ASP A 112 0.72 15.89 -0.23
N ILE A 113 0.14 14.91 0.47
CA ILE A 113 -0.48 13.73 -0.14
C ILE A 113 -1.59 14.14 -1.11
N SER A 114 -2.50 15.01 -0.66
CA SER A 114 -3.63 15.46 -1.48
C SER A 114 -3.15 16.16 -2.76
N ASN A 115 -2.11 16.98 -2.67
CA ASN A 115 -1.49 17.66 -3.81
C ASN A 115 -0.86 16.68 -4.80
N VAL A 116 -0.23 15.60 -4.34
CA VAL A 116 0.29 14.54 -5.22
C VAL A 116 -0.86 13.81 -5.89
N LEU A 117 -1.86 13.35 -5.12
CA LEU A 117 -2.99 12.61 -5.65
C LEU A 117 -3.77 13.43 -6.69
N ASN A 118 -3.92 14.75 -6.53
CA ASN A 118 -4.64 15.61 -7.48
C ASN A 118 -3.92 15.75 -8.84
N GLN A 119 -2.63 15.44 -8.93
CA GLN A 119 -1.90 15.42 -10.21
C GLN A 119 -2.12 14.11 -10.99
N LEU A 120 -2.55 13.04 -10.30
CA LEU A 120 -2.69 11.71 -10.88
C LEU A 120 -4.06 11.55 -11.55
N ARG A 121 -4.12 10.82 -12.65
CA ARG A 121 -5.40 10.45 -13.29
C ARG A 121 -5.73 9.00 -12.95
N PRO A 122 -6.93 8.72 -12.41
CA PRO A 122 -7.38 7.35 -12.20
C PRO A 122 -7.33 6.55 -13.50
N LYS A 123 -6.92 5.28 -13.42
CA LYS A 123 -7.10 4.35 -14.54
C LYS A 123 -8.58 4.05 -14.72
N ASP A 124 -8.98 3.70 -15.94
CA ASP A 124 -10.36 3.36 -16.22
C ASP A 124 -10.80 2.19 -15.35
N VAL A 125 -11.96 2.32 -14.73
CA VAL A 125 -12.62 1.31 -13.88
C VAL A 125 -14.00 1.10 -14.48
N SER A 126 -14.43 -0.15 -14.64
CA SER A 126 -15.72 -0.41 -15.28
C SER A 126 -16.88 -0.01 -14.34
N PRO A 127 -18.06 0.36 -14.88
CA PRO A 127 -19.23 0.65 -14.06
C PRO A 127 -19.63 -0.51 -13.13
N GLU A 128 -19.44 -1.75 -13.58
CA GLU A 128 -19.72 -2.97 -12.81
C GLU A 128 -18.78 -3.06 -11.59
N GLU A 129 -17.48 -2.87 -11.79
CA GLU A 129 -16.47 -2.88 -10.73
C GLU A 129 -16.74 -1.76 -9.69
N LEU A 130 -17.19 -0.59 -10.14
CA LEU A 130 -17.60 0.50 -9.24
C LEU A 130 -18.83 0.11 -8.40
N SER A 131 -19.86 -0.44 -9.06
CA SER A 131 -21.10 -0.86 -8.42
C SER A 131 -20.86 -1.97 -7.39
N ASP A 132 -19.96 -2.92 -7.68
CA ASP A 132 -19.61 -4.03 -6.80
C ASP A 132 -19.07 -3.56 -5.44
N PHE A 133 -18.43 -2.38 -5.41
CA PHE A 133 -17.93 -1.73 -4.20
C PHE A 133 -18.77 -0.53 -3.75
N GLY A 134 -19.96 -0.36 -4.30
CA GLY A 134 -20.93 0.64 -3.87
C GLY A 134 -20.60 2.06 -4.28
N PHE A 135 -19.84 2.26 -5.36
CA PHE A 135 -19.66 3.55 -5.99
C PHE A 135 -20.73 3.76 -7.08
N SER A 136 -21.52 4.82 -6.95
CA SER A 136 -22.57 5.15 -7.93
C SER A 136 -22.03 5.74 -9.22
N SER A 137 -20.80 6.27 -9.21
CA SER A 137 -20.15 6.88 -10.37
C SER A 137 -18.64 6.99 -10.22
N ARG A 138 -17.94 7.21 -11.33
CA ARG A 138 -16.50 7.51 -11.35
C ARG A 138 -16.16 8.76 -10.54
N SER A 139 -16.99 9.81 -10.65
CA SER A 139 -16.81 11.03 -9.85
C SER A 139 -16.95 10.76 -8.36
N GLY A 140 -17.88 9.89 -7.94
CA GLY A 140 -18.00 9.48 -6.54
C GLY A 140 -16.75 8.77 -6.02
N MET A 141 -16.16 7.88 -6.82
CA MET A 141 -14.88 7.24 -6.51
C MET A 141 -13.72 8.25 -6.44
N GLU A 142 -13.66 9.19 -7.39
CA GLU A 142 -12.64 10.25 -7.42
C GLU A 142 -12.72 11.18 -6.20
N ASN A 143 -13.91 11.47 -5.70
CA ASN A 143 -14.09 12.22 -4.45
C ASN A 143 -13.53 11.48 -3.22
N GLU A 144 -13.40 10.15 -3.30
CA GLU A 144 -12.83 9.31 -2.25
C GLU A 144 -11.40 8.86 -2.53
N LYS A 145 -10.76 9.44 -3.55
CA LYS A 145 -9.40 9.08 -3.99
C LYS A 145 -8.38 9.03 -2.85
N ALA A 146 -8.42 10.01 -1.95
CA ALA A 146 -7.53 10.02 -0.80
C ALA A 146 -7.83 8.91 0.20
N LEU A 147 -9.10 8.54 0.41
CA LEU A 147 -9.46 7.43 1.29
C LEU A 147 -9.03 6.09 0.68
N LEU A 148 -9.18 5.94 -0.64
CA LEU A 148 -8.68 4.77 -1.38
C LEU A 148 -7.15 4.68 -1.31
N PHE A 149 -6.44 5.81 -1.36
CA PHE A 149 -5.00 5.83 -1.10
C PHE A 149 -4.66 5.38 0.32
N GLY A 150 -5.39 5.87 1.33
CA GLY A 150 -5.23 5.46 2.73
C GLY A 150 -5.43 3.96 2.89
N PHE A 151 -6.50 3.41 2.32
CA PHE A 151 -6.75 1.97 2.30
C PHE A 151 -5.60 1.20 1.66
N PHE A 152 -5.14 1.63 0.49
CA PHE A 152 -4.00 1.02 -0.19
C PHE A 152 -2.71 1.07 0.63
N LEU A 153 -2.42 2.18 1.33
CA LEU A 153 -1.29 2.26 2.26
C LEU A 153 -1.43 1.18 3.33
N GLY A 154 -2.60 1.08 3.96
CA GLY A 154 -2.86 0.06 4.98
C GLY A 154 -2.68 -1.37 4.46
N ALA A 155 -3.22 -1.69 3.29
CA ALA A 155 -3.05 -2.99 2.64
C ALA A 155 -1.57 -3.28 2.31
N THR A 156 -0.80 -2.23 2.00
CA THR A 156 0.64 -2.34 1.72
C THR A 156 1.48 -2.60 2.96
N ILE A 157 0.99 -2.17 4.13
CA ILE A 157 1.65 -2.42 5.42
C ILE A 157 1.52 -3.88 5.83
N GLY A 158 0.39 -4.52 5.51
CA GLY A 158 0.15 -5.95 5.73
C GLY A 158 0.77 -6.85 4.66
N ASP A 159 -0.07 -7.55 3.88
CA ASP A 159 0.28 -8.69 3.02
C ASP A 159 0.97 -8.35 1.68
N ALA A 160 1.35 -7.09 1.43
CA ALA A 160 1.97 -6.72 0.16
C ALA A 160 3.46 -7.13 0.09
N GLY A 161 3.76 -8.08 -0.79
CA GLY A 161 5.10 -8.39 -1.25
C GLY A 161 5.68 -7.25 -2.10
N LYS A 162 6.99 -7.01 -1.96
CA LYS A 162 7.67 -5.89 -2.60
C LYS A 162 8.83 -6.40 -3.42
N HIS A 163 8.85 -6.04 -4.69
CA HIS A 163 9.96 -6.37 -5.56
C HIS A 163 10.61 -5.07 -6.03
N THR A 164 11.89 -4.91 -5.70
CA THR A 164 12.73 -3.87 -6.30
C THR A 164 13.23 -4.41 -7.63
N LYS A 165 12.97 -3.68 -8.72
CA LYS A 165 13.51 -4.04 -10.04
C LYS A 165 14.82 -3.30 -10.27
N GLY A 166 15.94 -4.00 -10.07
CA GLY A 166 17.28 -3.66 -10.55
C GLY A 166 17.81 -2.23 -10.28
N GLU A 167 19.04 -1.98 -10.69
CA GLU A 167 19.63 -0.64 -10.67
C GLU A 167 19.18 0.11 -11.93
N SER A 168 18.18 0.97 -11.76
CA SER A 168 17.68 1.91 -12.76
C SER A 168 18.10 3.32 -12.35
N HIS A 169 18.21 4.25 -13.31
CA HIS A 169 18.44 5.67 -13.03
C HIS A 169 17.36 6.30 -12.12
N PHE A 170 16.18 5.68 -12.06
CA PHE A 170 15.15 5.99 -11.08
C PHE A 170 14.83 4.73 -10.27
N GLU A 171 14.84 4.84 -8.95
CA GLU A 171 14.37 3.75 -8.10
C GLU A 171 12.89 3.47 -8.40
N SER A 172 12.55 2.19 -8.61
CA SER A 172 11.19 1.76 -8.91
C SER A 172 10.84 0.50 -8.12
N LYS A 173 9.60 0.42 -7.67
CA LYS A 173 9.08 -0.74 -6.94
C LYS A 173 7.83 -1.26 -7.62
N SER A 174 7.61 -2.57 -7.51
CA SER A 174 6.31 -3.18 -7.79
C SER A 174 5.75 -3.81 -6.52
N ILE A 175 4.43 -3.84 -6.43
CA ILE A 175 3.71 -4.51 -5.37
C ILE A 175 3.12 -5.79 -5.91
N SER A 176 3.35 -6.88 -5.18
CA SER A 176 2.72 -8.16 -5.39
C SER A 176 1.83 -8.45 -4.19
N LEU A 177 0.52 -8.55 -4.38
CA LEU A 177 -0.39 -8.98 -3.33
C LEU A 177 -0.67 -10.47 -3.53
N MET A 178 -0.38 -11.28 -2.51
CA MET A 178 -0.49 -12.73 -2.62
C MET A 178 -1.31 -13.28 -1.45
N LEU A 179 -2.54 -13.70 -1.74
CA LEU A 179 -3.55 -13.94 -0.72
C LEU A 179 -4.05 -15.39 -0.77
N SER A 180 -4.09 -16.03 0.40
CA SER A 180 -4.50 -17.42 0.52
C SER A 180 -5.94 -17.65 0.07
N MET A 181 -6.18 -18.64 -0.79
CA MET A 181 -7.52 -19.06 -1.19
C MET A 181 -8.30 -19.72 -0.05
N ALA A 182 -7.63 -20.14 1.02
CA ALA A 182 -8.29 -20.69 2.21
C ALA A 182 -9.08 -19.64 3.00
N LYS A 183 -8.78 -18.35 2.82
CA LYS A 183 -9.55 -17.25 3.43
C LYS A 183 -10.65 -16.80 2.46
N PRO A 184 -11.94 -16.90 2.81
CA PRO A 184 -13.05 -16.54 1.91
C PRO A 184 -13.04 -15.10 1.38
N ASN A 185 -12.39 -14.17 2.09
CA ASN A 185 -12.37 -12.75 1.73
C ASN A 185 -11.21 -12.36 0.81
N SER A 186 -10.23 -13.24 0.61
CA SER A 186 -8.98 -12.89 -0.08
C SER A 186 -9.21 -12.32 -1.48
N LEU A 187 -10.12 -12.93 -2.24
CA LEU A 187 -10.43 -12.47 -3.59
C LEU A 187 -10.94 -11.02 -3.59
N ARG A 188 -11.97 -10.77 -2.78
CA ARG A 188 -12.65 -9.47 -2.70
C ARG A 188 -11.77 -8.38 -2.08
N PHE A 189 -10.90 -8.73 -1.14
CA PHE A 189 -9.87 -7.82 -0.63
C PHE A 189 -8.86 -7.44 -1.72
N GLY A 190 -8.35 -8.42 -2.49
CA GLY A 190 -7.42 -8.16 -3.59
C GLY A 190 -8.02 -7.32 -4.72
N GLU A 191 -9.29 -7.53 -5.06
CA GLU A 191 -10.05 -6.71 -6.00
C GLU A 191 -10.22 -5.27 -5.50
N PHE A 192 -10.57 -5.08 -4.23
CA PHE A 192 -10.70 -3.74 -3.67
C PHE A 192 -9.37 -3.00 -3.52
N ALA A 193 -8.28 -3.72 -3.18
CA ALA A 193 -6.93 -3.18 -3.19
C ALA A 193 -6.50 -2.75 -4.62
N THR A 194 -6.86 -3.54 -5.63
CA THR A 194 -6.65 -3.22 -7.04
C THR A 194 -7.40 -1.95 -7.46
N LEU A 195 -8.68 -1.86 -7.12
CA LEU A 195 -9.48 -0.64 -7.33
C LEU A 195 -8.83 0.56 -6.65
N SER A 196 -8.36 0.40 -5.41
CA SER A 196 -7.72 1.46 -4.63
C SER A 196 -6.46 1.98 -5.31
N VAL A 197 -5.60 1.11 -5.86
CA VAL A 197 -4.41 1.51 -6.62
C VAL A 197 -4.77 2.23 -7.92
N ARG A 198 -5.73 1.69 -8.70
CA ARG A 198 -6.16 2.27 -9.98
C ARG A 198 -6.79 3.65 -9.79
N ALA A 199 -7.63 3.78 -8.77
CA ALA A 199 -8.34 5.01 -8.45
C ALA A 199 -7.41 6.09 -7.88
N SER A 200 -6.55 5.70 -6.92
CA SER A 200 -5.71 6.67 -6.21
C SER A 200 -4.42 7.02 -6.92
N LEU A 201 -3.70 6.02 -7.44
CA LEU A 201 -2.37 6.21 -8.02
C LEU A 201 -2.37 6.27 -9.54
N GLY A 202 -3.47 5.91 -10.20
CA GLY A 202 -3.49 5.80 -11.66
C GLY A 202 -2.58 4.69 -12.19
N LEU A 203 -2.22 3.72 -11.33
CA LEU A 203 -1.37 2.59 -11.71
C LEU A 203 -2.24 1.38 -12.05
N ALA A 204 -1.80 0.61 -13.05
CA ALA A 204 -2.41 -0.68 -13.32
C ALA A 204 -2.06 -1.66 -12.19
N MET A 205 -3.04 -2.43 -11.75
CA MET A 205 -2.85 -3.60 -10.90
C MET A 205 -3.80 -4.65 -11.45
N HIS A 206 -3.29 -5.85 -11.71
CA HIS A 206 -4.10 -6.91 -12.31
C HIS A 206 -3.82 -8.24 -11.62
N ARG A 207 -4.84 -9.09 -11.58
CA ARG A 207 -4.70 -10.47 -11.15
C ARG A 207 -3.90 -11.22 -12.21
N ILE A 208 -2.92 -11.99 -11.77
CA ILE A 208 -2.15 -12.91 -12.62
C ILE A 208 -2.53 -14.35 -12.30
N ALA A 209 -1.89 -15.31 -12.96
CA ALA A 209 -2.11 -16.73 -12.68
C ALA A 209 -1.93 -17.03 -11.19
N ASP A 210 -2.87 -17.79 -10.63
CA ASP A 210 -2.83 -18.16 -9.22
C ASP A 210 -1.58 -19.00 -8.92
N SER A 211 -1.01 -18.77 -7.73
CA SER A 211 0.20 -19.48 -7.29
C SER A 211 -0.18 -20.82 -6.66
N PRO A 212 0.43 -21.94 -7.09
CA PRO A 212 0.11 -23.26 -6.56
C PRO A 212 0.51 -23.39 -5.08
N MET A 213 0.00 -24.42 -4.41
CA MET A 213 0.43 -24.77 -3.06
C MET A 213 1.94 -24.96 -3.03
N SER A 214 2.63 -24.28 -2.11
CA SER A 214 4.08 -24.41 -1.91
C SER A 214 4.36 -24.96 -0.52
N THR A 215 5.21 -25.98 -0.45
CA THR A 215 5.70 -26.55 0.82
C THR A 215 6.60 -25.59 1.60
N GLY A 216 7.16 -24.57 0.95
CA GLY A 216 8.02 -23.55 1.56
C GLY A 216 7.29 -22.33 2.11
N ARG A 217 5.94 -22.27 2.03
CA ARG A 217 5.14 -21.15 2.55
C ARG A 217 4.42 -21.54 3.84
N TYR A 218 4.18 -20.55 4.70
CA TYR A 218 3.38 -20.70 5.93
C TYR A 218 1.94 -21.16 5.62
N SER A 219 1.34 -20.66 4.52
CA SER A 219 0.05 -21.14 4.04
C SER A 219 0.26 -22.32 3.10
N LYS A 220 -0.28 -23.49 3.48
CA LYS A 220 -0.31 -24.69 2.64
C LYS A 220 -1.43 -24.65 1.57
N ALA A 221 -2.00 -23.48 1.30
CA ALA A 221 -3.08 -23.31 0.33
C ALA A 221 -2.58 -22.60 -0.93
N ALA A 222 -3.29 -22.82 -2.05
CA ALA A 222 -3.11 -22.01 -3.25
C ALA A 222 -3.40 -20.53 -2.93
N CYS A 223 -2.80 -19.63 -3.71
CA CYS A 223 -2.90 -18.19 -3.47
C CYS A 223 -3.37 -17.46 -4.74
N PHE A 224 -4.31 -16.54 -4.57
CA PHE A 224 -4.56 -15.51 -5.55
C PHE A 224 -3.37 -14.55 -5.61
N GLN A 225 -3.06 -14.01 -6.80
CA GLN A 225 -1.94 -13.09 -6.97
C GLN A 225 -2.31 -11.88 -7.82
N TRP A 226 -1.93 -10.69 -7.36
CA TRP A 226 -2.03 -9.44 -8.10
C TRP A 226 -0.67 -8.77 -8.19
N LEU A 227 -0.42 -8.10 -9.30
CA LEU A 227 0.86 -7.43 -9.55
C LEU A 227 0.64 -6.03 -10.13
N THR A 228 1.40 -5.07 -9.62
CA THR A 228 1.57 -3.77 -10.26
C THR A 228 2.78 -3.79 -11.19
N PRO A 229 2.81 -2.99 -12.28
CA PRO A 229 4.06 -2.71 -12.95
C PRO A 229 5.01 -2.00 -11.97
N SER A 230 6.30 -2.05 -12.27
CA SER A 230 7.29 -1.29 -11.51
C SER A 230 7.11 0.20 -11.82
N SER A 231 7.05 1.03 -10.77
CA SER A 231 6.84 2.46 -10.90
C SER A 231 7.70 3.26 -9.91
N PRO A 232 8.28 4.39 -10.33
CA PRO A 232 8.90 5.35 -9.42
C PRO A 232 7.93 5.92 -8.38
N LEU A 233 6.65 6.05 -8.74
CA LEU A 233 5.59 6.49 -7.81
C LEU A 233 5.45 5.55 -6.61
N LEU A 234 5.55 4.24 -6.84
CA LEU A 234 5.53 3.28 -5.74
C LEU A 234 6.79 3.40 -4.88
N ALA A 235 7.98 3.59 -5.48
CA ALA A 235 9.18 3.85 -4.71
C ALA A 235 9.03 5.09 -3.81
N TRP A 236 8.46 6.19 -4.34
CA TRP A 236 8.14 7.38 -3.55
C TRP A 236 7.15 7.08 -2.42
N VAL A 237 6.10 6.30 -2.66
CA VAL A 237 5.18 5.86 -1.59
C VAL A 237 5.93 5.13 -0.48
N PHE A 238 6.82 4.19 -0.81
CA PHE A 238 7.58 3.44 0.21
C PHE A 238 8.55 4.31 0.99
N HIS A 239 9.30 5.19 0.31
CA HIS A 239 10.34 5.99 0.96
C HIS A 239 9.78 7.20 1.70
N VAL A 240 8.82 7.90 1.10
CA VAL A 240 8.35 9.20 1.58
C VAL A 240 7.04 9.09 2.33
N CYS A 241 6.08 8.29 1.85
CA CYS A 241 4.81 8.13 2.58
C CYS A 241 4.94 7.20 3.78
N LEU A 242 5.57 6.02 3.60
CA LEU A 242 5.77 5.02 4.67
C LEU A 242 7.03 5.30 5.51
N GLY A 243 7.94 6.13 5.01
CA GLY A 243 9.15 6.53 5.71
C GLY A 243 10.23 5.45 5.75
N LEU A 244 10.20 4.46 4.85
CA LEU A 244 11.18 3.37 4.83
C LEU A 244 12.49 3.79 4.16
N LYS A 245 13.61 3.31 4.67
CA LYS A 245 14.94 3.49 4.07
C LYS A 245 15.21 2.40 3.04
N LYS A 246 16.24 2.59 2.23
CA LYS A 246 16.74 1.57 1.31
C LYS A 246 17.11 0.31 2.10
N GLY A 247 16.53 -0.83 1.72
CA GLY A 247 16.76 -2.13 2.34
C GLY A 247 15.77 -2.51 3.45
N GLU A 248 14.98 -1.56 3.98
CA GLU A 248 13.98 -1.85 5.00
C GLU A 248 12.68 -2.45 4.41
N LEU A 249 12.01 -3.28 5.19
CA LEU A 249 10.81 -4.05 4.82
C LEU A 249 9.68 -3.78 5.82
N THR A 250 8.41 -3.74 5.37
CA THR A 250 7.25 -3.52 6.28
C THR A 250 7.09 -4.64 7.31
N THR A 251 7.57 -5.83 6.99
CA THR A 251 7.48 -7.01 7.85
C THR A 251 8.35 -6.88 9.11
N TYR A 252 9.51 -6.20 9.02
CA TYR A 252 10.52 -6.19 10.08
C TYR A 252 10.81 -4.78 10.62
N ASP A 253 10.66 -3.76 9.78
CA ASP A 253 11.02 -2.39 10.12
C ASP A 253 9.79 -1.53 10.43
N ALA A 254 9.88 -0.76 11.51
CA ALA A 254 8.83 0.16 11.90
C ALA A 254 8.72 1.35 10.94
N LEU A 255 7.49 1.66 10.55
CA LEU A 255 7.13 2.74 9.66
C LEU A 255 7.27 4.10 10.33
N ARG A 256 7.65 5.11 9.53
CA ARG A 256 7.88 6.48 10.00
C ARG A 256 6.92 7.42 9.30
N MET A 257 5.69 7.44 9.81
CA MET A 257 4.57 8.20 9.24
C MET A 257 4.03 9.25 10.23
N PRO A 258 4.83 10.18 10.76
CA PRO A 258 4.36 11.15 11.76
C PRO A 258 3.22 12.03 11.21
N TRP A 259 3.24 12.32 9.91
CA TRP A 259 2.19 13.06 9.20
C TRP A 259 0.81 12.39 9.30
N LEU A 260 0.76 11.05 9.37
CA LEU A 260 -0.49 10.29 9.44
C LEU A 260 -1.29 10.61 10.71
N LEU A 261 -0.62 10.87 11.83
CA LEU A 261 -1.27 11.16 13.11
C LEU A 261 -2.09 12.45 13.07
N ASN A 262 -1.67 13.40 12.24
CA ASN A 262 -2.32 14.70 12.03
C ASN A 262 -3.25 14.73 10.81
N SER A 263 -3.39 13.60 10.10
CA SER A 263 -4.31 13.49 8.97
C SER A 263 -5.78 13.48 9.43
N PRO A 264 -6.74 13.80 8.53
CA PRO A 264 -8.17 13.72 8.83
C PRO A 264 -8.57 12.35 9.37
N ALA A 265 -9.53 12.33 10.31
CA ALA A 265 -9.98 11.09 10.96
C ALA A 265 -10.39 10.00 9.96
N ARG A 266 -11.14 10.37 8.90
CA ARG A 266 -11.53 9.44 7.84
C ARG A 266 -10.35 8.79 7.11
N PHE A 267 -9.27 9.55 6.87
CA PHE A 267 -8.07 9.01 6.24
C PHE A 267 -7.32 8.05 7.17
N LYS A 268 -7.21 8.38 8.47
CA LYS A 268 -6.63 7.48 9.48
C LYS A 268 -7.40 6.16 9.57
N VAL A 269 -8.74 6.22 9.55
CA VAL A 269 -9.61 5.04 9.51
C VAL A 269 -9.38 4.24 8.23
N ALA A 270 -9.27 4.88 7.06
CA ALA A 270 -9.01 4.17 5.82
C ALA A 270 -7.68 3.39 5.86
N VAL A 271 -6.61 3.97 6.45
CA VAL A 271 -5.35 3.24 6.68
C VAL A 271 -5.56 2.04 7.60
N LEU A 272 -6.27 2.20 8.72
CA LEU A 272 -6.58 1.06 9.60
C LEU A 272 -7.39 -0.03 8.90
N GLN A 273 -8.35 0.35 8.05
CA GLN A 273 -9.14 -0.61 7.27
C GLN A 273 -8.26 -1.46 6.36
N GLY A 274 -7.28 -0.85 5.67
CA GLY A 274 -6.34 -1.60 4.83
C GLY A 274 -5.52 -2.61 5.64
N VAL A 275 -5.05 -2.22 6.83
CA VAL A 275 -4.28 -3.11 7.72
C VAL A 275 -5.17 -4.24 8.26
N CYS A 276 -6.36 -3.91 8.74
CA CYS A 276 -7.26 -4.87 9.36
C CYS A 276 -7.84 -5.87 8.36
N GLU A 277 -8.12 -5.47 7.12
CA GLU A 277 -8.60 -6.42 6.11
C GLU A 277 -7.50 -7.41 5.67
N SER A 278 -6.23 -7.05 5.85
CA SER A 278 -5.08 -7.93 5.58
C SER A 278 -4.82 -8.88 6.76
N ASP A 279 -4.53 -8.31 7.93
CA ASP A 279 -3.99 -9.01 9.11
C ASP A 279 -4.94 -9.04 10.32
N GLY A 280 -6.19 -8.63 10.12
CA GLY A 280 -7.19 -8.54 11.17
C GLY A 280 -8.17 -9.71 11.23
N TRP A 281 -8.85 -9.82 12.36
CA TRP A 281 -9.93 -10.77 12.61
C TRP A 281 -10.85 -10.30 13.72
N VAL A 282 -11.98 -10.97 13.89
CA VAL A 282 -12.87 -10.79 15.05
C VAL A 282 -12.71 -11.96 15.99
N ASP A 283 -12.35 -11.68 17.24
CA ASP A 283 -12.35 -12.64 18.33
C ASP A 283 -13.66 -12.49 19.13
N ALA A 284 -14.67 -13.26 18.75
CA ALA A 284 -15.98 -13.21 19.38
C ALA A 284 -15.94 -13.71 20.83
N ALA A 285 -14.99 -14.57 21.18
CA ALA A 285 -14.83 -15.08 22.55
C ALA A 285 -14.32 -13.99 23.52
N ALA A 286 -13.46 -13.10 23.02
CA ALA A 286 -12.94 -11.95 23.76
C ALA A 286 -13.78 -10.67 23.59
N ASP A 287 -14.76 -10.68 22.69
CA ASP A 287 -15.54 -9.50 22.28
C ASP A 287 -14.66 -8.36 21.72
N THR A 288 -13.66 -8.71 20.92
CA THR A 288 -12.70 -7.76 20.33
C THR A 288 -12.51 -7.97 18.84
N ALA A 289 -12.31 -6.89 18.09
CA ALA A 289 -11.63 -6.92 16.81
C ALA A 289 -10.12 -6.80 17.03
N CYS A 290 -9.34 -7.55 16.27
CA CYS A 290 -7.90 -7.69 16.46
C CYS A 290 -7.17 -7.49 15.14
N PHE A 291 -5.93 -7.02 15.19
CA PHE A 291 -4.99 -7.07 14.06
C PHE A 291 -3.55 -7.13 14.57
N VAL A 292 -2.66 -7.71 13.76
CA VAL A 292 -1.23 -7.73 14.07
C VAL A 292 -0.68 -6.30 13.92
N SER A 293 -0.09 -5.77 14.99
CA SER A 293 0.39 -4.40 15.03
C SER A 293 1.92 -4.28 14.96
N SER A 294 2.67 -5.31 15.35
CA SER A 294 4.14 -5.32 15.21
C SER A 294 4.58 -5.35 13.74
N PRO A 295 5.66 -4.64 13.34
CA PRO A 295 6.56 -3.82 14.17
C PRO A 295 6.04 -2.39 14.43
N ASN A 296 4.82 -2.07 14.00
CA ASN A 296 4.22 -0.73 13.97
C ASN A 296 3.33 -0.42 15.19
N THR A 297 3.48 -1.15 16.28
CA THR A 297 2.60 -1.06 17.47
C THR A 297 2.51 0.37 18.01
N THR A 298 3.63 1.08 18.10
CA THR A 298 3.66 2.49 18.56
C THR A 298 2.89 3.42 17.62
N LEU A 299 3.01 3.23 16.30
CA LEU A 299 2.28 4.04 15.32
C LEU A 299 0.77 3.81 15.43
N PHE A 300 0.33 2.55 15.48
CA PHE A 300 -1.08 2.20 15.58
C PHE A 300 -1.71 2.60 16.92
N SER A 301 -0.96 2.45 18.02
CA SER A 301 -1.36 2.92 19.36
C SER A 301 -1.68 4.41 19.34
N ARG A 302 -0.73 5.23 18.87
CA ARG A 302 -0.92 6.69 18.75
C ARG A 302 -2.05 7.06 17.79
N LEU A 303 -2.26 6.28 16.74
CA LEU A 303 -3.34 6.53 15.80
C LEU A 303 -4.71 6.28 16.43
N LEU A 304 -4.86 5.21 17.22
CA LEU A 304 -6.09 4.89 17.96
C LEU A 304 -6.35 5.90 19.10
N GLU A 305 -5.31 6.35 19.80
CA GLU A 305 -5.40 7.47 20.76
C GLU A 305 -5.95 8.73 20.07
N ARG A 306 -5.41 9.10 18.90
CA ARG A 306 -5.89 10.24 18.09
C ARG A 306 -7.28 10.05 17.50
N LEU A 307 -7.83 8.84 17.55
CA LEU A 307 -9.20 8.51 17.17
C LEU A 307 -10.10 8.31 18.40
N ASN A 308 -9.60 8.60 19.61
CA ASN A 308 -10.29 8.40 20.89
C ASN A 308 -10.87 6.98 21.03
N THR A 309 -10.13 5.98 20.54
CA THR A 309 -10.58 4.59 20.50
C THR A 309 -9.83 3.79 21.56
N PRO A 310 -10.53 3.17 22.53
CA PRO A 310 -9.88 2.33 23.51
C PRO A 310 -9.34 1.07 22.84
N TYR A 311 -8.13 0.70 23.21
CA TYR A 311 -7.47 -0.49 22.71
C TYR A 311 -6.59 -1.09 23.81
N ARG A 312 -6.17 -2.34 23.57
CA ARG A 312 -5.17 -3.04 24.37
C ARG A 312 -4.17 -3.69 23.42
N VAL A 313 -2.89 -3.60 23.75
CA VAL A 313 -1.84 -4.34 23.04
C VAL A 313 -1.50 -5.56 23.87
N ASP A 314 -1.46 -6.72 23.22
CA ASP A 314 -1.02 -7.96 23.82
C ASP A 314 0.14 -8.55 23.03
N ARG A 315 1.13 -9.06 23.76
CA ARG A 315 2.25 -9.78 23.16
C ARG A 315 1.89 -11.25 23.01
N GLN A 316 1.89 -11.74 21.77
CA GLN A 316 1.64 -13.14 21.43
C GLN A 316 2.86 -13.74 20.74
N LYS A 317 3.64 -14.54 21.48
CA LYS A 317 4.89 -15.14 20.99
C LYS A 317 5.85 -14.06 20.41
N LEU A 318 5.97 -14.02 19.09
CA LEU A 318 6.86 -13.15 18.31
C LEU A 318 6.19 -11.89 17.77
N VAL A 319 4.87 -11.73 17.95
CA VAL A 319 4.11 -10.60 17.41
C VAL A 319 3.34 -9.86 18.50
N GLU A 320 3.07 -8.59 18.24
CA GLU A 320 2.15 -7.80 19.06
C GLU A 320 0.82 -7.67 18.33
N VAL A 321 -0.26 -7.85 19.07
CA VAL A 321 -1.64 -7.82 18.57
C VAL A 321 -2.38 -6.69 19.27
N THR A 322 -2.90 -5.77 18.47
CA THR A 322 -3.80 -4.72 18.96
C THR A 322 -5.22 -5.26 18.98
N ARG A 323 -5.91 -5.07 20.11
CA ARG A 323 -7.29 -5.49 20.34
C ARG A 323 -8.17 -4.27 20.64
N ILE A 324 -9.30 -4.18 19.97
CA ILE A 324 -10.28 -3.10 20.11
C ILE A 324 -11.63 -3.75 20.43
N PRO A 325 -12.36 -3.33 21.48
CA PRO A 325 -13.68 -3.89 21.76
C PRO A 325 -14.63 -3.73 20.56
N THR A 326 -15.47 -4.73 20.29
CA THR A 326 -16.28 -4.76 19.05
C THR A 326 -17.19 -3.55 18.86
N SER A 327 -17.69 -2.95 19.94
CA SER A 327 -18.51 -1.73 19.88
C SER A 327 -17.73 -0.53 19.31
N TYR A 328 -16.51 -0.30 19.80
CA TYR A 328 -15.65 0.78 19.34
C TYR A 328 -15.09 0.50 17.94
N ALA A 329 -14.71 -0.75 17.66
CA ALA A 329 -14.26 -1.15 16.33
C ALA A 329 -15.36 -0.97 15.27
N ALA A 330 -16.62 -1.28 15.61
CA ALA A 330 -17.76 -1.04 14.73
C ALA A 330 -18.03 0.46 14.53
N GLY A 331 -17.96 1.26 15.59
CA GLY A 331 -18.08 2.72 15.53
C GLY A 331 -17.02 3.38 14.64
N LEU A 332 -15.79 2.84 14.63
CA LEU A 332 -14.73 3.25 13.71
C LEU A 332 -14.91 2.75 12.27
N CYS A 333 -15.80 1.77 12.04
CA CYS A 333 -15.83 0.98 10.81
C CYS A 333 -14.46 0.35 10.50
N LEU A 334 -13.88 -0.36 11.47
CA LEU A 334 -12.53 -0.91 11.39
C LEU A 334 -12.30 -1.85 10.19
N PHE A 335 -13.30 -2.66 9.84
CA PHE A 335 -13.33 -3.42 8.59
C PHE A 335 -14.17 -2.66 7.55
N ASN A 336 -13.75 -2.67 6.29
CA ASN A 336 -14.33 -1.84 5.25
C ASN A 336 -15.69 -2.40 4.79
N SER A 337 -16.75 -1.60 4.94
CA SER A 337 -18.11 -2.03 4.60
C SER A 337 -18.32 -2.31 3.11
N ARG A 338 -17.50 -1.76 2.21
CA ARG A 338 -17.58 -2.00 0.75
C ARG A 338 -17.07 -3.38 0.38
N ILE A 339 -16.06 -3.86 1.10
CA ILE A 339 -15.51 -5.21 0.92
C ILE A 339 -16.53 -6.25 1.42
N ARG A 340 -17.38 -5.91 2.40
CA ARG A 340 -18.37 -6.86 2.96
C ARG A 340 -17.71 -8.18 3.39
N SER A 341 -16.48 -8.10 3.90
CA SER A 341 -15.69 -9.23 4.33
C SER A 341 -16.41 -10.00 5.45
N VAL A 342 -16.07 -11.28 5.63
CA VAL A 342 -16.50 -12.07 6.80
C VAL A 342 -16.15 -11.31 8.09
N TYR A 343 -15.01 -10.61 8.16
CA TYR A 343 -14.63 -9.82 9.34
C TYR A 343 -15.59 -8.65 9.59
N TYR A 344 -15.93 -7.90 8.54
CA TYR A 344 -16.96 -6.85 8.63
C TYR A 344 -18.31 -7.41 9.10
N ARG A 345 -18.76 -8.53 8.54
CA ARG A 345 -20.03 -9.17 8.93
C ARG A 345 -20.00 -9.67 10.37
N GLN A 346 -18.90 -10.30 10.79
CA GLN A 346 -18.71 -10.75 12.17
C GLN A 346 -18.69 -9.59 13.15
N LEU A 347 -17.97 -8.51 12.83
CA LEU A 347 -17.94 -7.30 13.66
C LEU A 347 -19.32 -6.66 13.76
N SER A 348 -20.06 -6.59 12.65
CA SER A 348 -21.43 -6.08 12.61
C SER A 348 -22.40 -6.94 13.44
N CYS A 349 -22.24 -8.26 13.41
CA CYS A 349 -23.02 -9.18 14.24
C CYS A 349 -22.69 -8.99 15.73
N MET A 350 -21.41 -9.06 16.08
CA MET A 350 -20.96 -8.94 17.46
C MET A 350 -21.33 -7.57 18.05
N SER A 351 -21.11 -6.46 17.35
CA SER A 351 -21.42 -5.12 17.88
C SER A 351 -22.90 -4.89 18.22
N LYS A 352 -23.82 -5.61 17.55
CA LYS A 352 -25.28 -5.52 17.79
C LYS A 352 -25.78 -6.49 18.86
N ALA A 353 -25.02 -7.52 19.19
CA ALA A 353 -25.41 -8.52 20.17
C ALA A 353 -25.33 -7.96 21.61
N THR A 354 -26.28 -8.36 22.46
CA THR A 354 -26.38 -7.88 23.83
C THR A 354 -25.46 -8.69 24.75
N ARG A 355 -24.58 -8.01 25.49
CA ARG A 355 -23.76 -8.69 26.51
C ARG A 355 -24.63 -9.10 27.69
N LEU A 356 -24.65 -10.39 27.99
CA LEU A 356 -25.34 -10.87 29.18
C LEU A 356 -24.62 -10.38 30.45
N PRO A 357 -25.37 -9.99 31.50
CA PRO A 357 -24.77 -9.65 32.78
C PRO A 357 -23.97 -10.81 33.36
N GLU A 358 -22.97 -10.48 34.18
CA GLU A 358 -22.21 -11.51 34.87
C GLU A 358 -23.13 -12.37 35.75
N ARG A 359 -22.86 -13.68 35.81
CA ARG A 359 -23.56 -14.67 36.65
C ARG A 359 -25.01 -14.97 36.24
N VAL A 360 -25.51 -14.44 35.13
CA VAL A 360 -26.81 -14.87 34.57
C VAL A 360 -26.66 -16.30 34.02
N ARG A 361 -27.50 -17.21 34.50
CA ARG A 361 -27.54 -18.59 34.00
C ARG A 361 -28.10 -18.59 32.58
N LEU A 362 -27.40 -19.24 31.65
CA LEU A 362 -27.89 -19.42 30.29
C LEU A 362 -29.15 -20.30 30.30
N ARG A 363 -30.10 -19.99 29.41
CA ARG A 363 -31.28 -20.83 29.20
C ARG A 363 -30.85 -22.23 28.74
N SER A 364 -31.58 -23.27 29.13
CA SER A 364 -31.26 -24.67 28.81
C SER A 364 -31.10 -24.90 27.30
N GLU A 365 -31.97 -24.30 26.49
CA GLU A 365 -31.89 -24.33 25.02
C GLU A 365 -30.55 -23.78 24.49
N VAL A 366 -30.06 -22.67 25.05
CA VAL A 366 -28.78 -22.06 24.67
C VAL A 366 -27.62 -22.97 25.07
N VAL A 367 -27.69 -23.58 26.25
CA VAL A 367 -26.67 -24.55 26.71
C VAL A 367 -26.64 -25.78 25.80
N GLY A 368 -27.80 -26.35 25.46
CA GLY A 368 -27.90 -27.48 24.54
C GLY A 368 -27.28 -27.16 23.18
N TRP A 369 -27.53 -25.96 22.65
CA TRP A 369 -26.92 -25.51 21.39
C TRP A 369 -25.40 -25.34 21.48
N ILE A 370 -24.87 -24.86 22.62
CA ILE A 370 -23.41 -24.79 22.85
C ILE A 370 -22.80 -26.19 22.80
N GLN A 371 -23.43 -27.16 23.47
CA GLN A 371 -22.96 -28.55 23.52
C GLN A 371 -23.00 -29.21 22.14
N GLU A 372 -24.07 -28.98 21.37
CA GLU A 372 -24.19 -29.45 19.98
C GLU A 372 -23.06 -28.89 19.10
N LEU A 373 -22.83 -27.58 19.13
CA LEU A 373 -21.75 -26.96 18.36
C LEU A 373 -20.35 -27.42 18.80
N ALA A 374 -20.17 -27.67 20.10
CA ALA A 374 -18.91 -28.17 20.64
C ALA A 374 -18.63 -29.62 20.21
N ALA A 375 -19.67 -30.47 20.14
CA ALA A 375 -19.56 -31.84 19.65
C ALA A 375 -19.09 -31.91 18.18
N HIS A 376 -19.36 -30.87 17.39
CA HIS A 376 -18.85 -30.72 16.03
C HIS A 376 -17.47 -30.05 15.94
N ASN A 377 -16.68 -30.07 17.01
CA ASN A 377 -15.33 -29.47 17.10
C ASN A 377 -15.29 -27.96 16.79
N GLY A 378 -16.37 -27.24 17.07
CA GLY A 378 -16.40 -25.78 16.91
C GLY A 378 -15.38 -25.09 17.80
N ARG A 379 -14.60 -24.14 17.24
CA ARG A 379 -13.72 -23.31 18.07
C ARG A 379 -14.57 -22.43 19.00
N ILE A 380 -14.10 -22.16 20.22
CA ILE A 380 -14.84 -21.34 21.20
C ILE A 380 -15.32 -20.00 20.62
N SER A 381 -14.49 -19.32 19.81
CA SER A 381 -14.86 -18.07 19.15
C SER A 381 -16.00 -18.27 18.12
N GLU A 382 -15.99 -19.37 17.38
CA GLU A 382 -17.05 -19.70 16.41
C GLU A 382 -18.37 -19.98 17.12
N ILE A 383 -18.33 -20.69 18.25
CA ILE A 383 -19.51 -20.92 19.10
C ILE A 383 -20.06 -19.58 19.61
N CYS A 384 -19.19 -18.69 20.12
CA CYS A 384 -19.62 -17.36 20.59
C CYS A 384 -20.28 -16.54 19.47
N LEU A 385 -19.72 -16.60 18.26
CA LEU A 385 -20.28 -15.92 17.09
C LEU A 385 -21.62 -16.53 16.66
N ALA A 386 -21.76 -17.86 16.71
CA ALA A 386 -23.01 -18.54 16.40
C ALA A 386 -24.12 -18.15 17.38
N LEU A 387 -23.79 -18.01 18.68
CA LEU A 387 -24.71 -17.51 19.70
C LEU A 387 -25.13 -16.05 19.44
N ALA A 388 -24.18 -15.18 19.09
CA ALA A 388 -24.50 -13.79 18.73
C ALA A 388 -25.41 -13.72 17.49
N THR A 389 -25.22 -14.63 16.54
CA THR A 389 -25.99 -14.67 15.29
C THR A 389 -27.41 -15.20 15.52
N LYS A 390 -27.55 -16.33 16.24
CA LYS A 390 -28.84 -17.02 16.44
C LYS A 390 -29.69 -16.38 17.55
N TYR A 391 -29.06 -16.01 18.66
CA TYR A 391 -29.75 -15.57 19.88
C TYR A 391 -29.52 -14.09 20.21
N HIS A 392 -28.76 -13.35 19.40
CA HIS A 392 -28.45 -11.92 19.63
C HIS A 392 -27.82 -11.61 20.99
N ILE A 393 -27.10 -12.57 21.57
CA ILE A 393 -26.40 -12.44 22.86
C ILE A 393 -24.90 -12.66 22.72
N LYS A 394 -24.11 -11.94 23.53
CA LYS A 394 -22.68 -12.20 23.70
C LYS A 394 -22.46 -13.03 24.95
N VAL A 395 -21.78 -14.16 24.77
CA VAL A 395 -21.36 -15.04 25.85
C VAL A 395 -19.83 -15.06 25.87
N ALA A 396 -19.23 -14.80 27.03
CA ALA A 396 -17.78 -14.82 27.16
C ALA A 396 -17.22 -16.22 26.88
N GLY A 397 -16.04 -16.29 26.25
CA GLY A 397 -15.41 -17.58 25.91
C GLY A 397 -15.20 -18.50 27.10
N ASN A 398 -14.91 -17.96 28.29
CA ASN A 398 -14.77 -18.76 29.52
C ASN A 398 -16.09 -19.41 29.94
N THR A 399 -17.22 -18.73 29.73
CA THR A 399 -18.56 -19.29 30.00
C THR A 399 -18.85 -20.41 29.02
N VAL A 400 -18.58 -20.22 27.74
CA VAL A 400 -18.72 -21.28 26.73
C VAL A 400 -17.88 -22.50 27.10
N ARG A 401 -16.59 -22.32 27.45
CA ARG A 401 -15.69 -23.41 27.86
C ARG A 401 -16.24 -24.25 29.02
N ARG A 402 -16.89 -23.63 30.00
CA ARG A 402 -17.51 -24.38 31.12
C ARG A 402 -18.59 -25.35 30.64
N TYR A 403 -19.33 -24.99 29.59
CA TYR A 403 -20.38 -25.86 29.04
C TYR A 403 -19.86 -26.88 28.02
N THR A 404 -18.64 -26.69 27.49
CA THR A 404 -18.00 -27.66 26.58
C THR A 404 -17.14 -28.70 27.31
N GLN A 405 -16.70 -28.43 28.54
CA GLN A 405 -15.88 -29.35 29.35
C GLN A 405 -16.63 -30.58 29.90
N PHE A 406 -17.94 -30.65 29.68
CA PHE A 406 -18.79 -31.79 30.07
C PHE A 406 -19.07 -32.76 28.92
N LEU A 407 -18.33 -32.62 27.81
CA LEU A 407 -18.24 -33.55 26.69
C LEU A 407 -16.85 -34.19 26.73
#